data_AF-A0A1U7HLL5-F1
#
_entry.id   AF-A0A1U7HLL5-F1
#
_cell.length_a   1.000
_cell.length_b   1.000
_cell.length_c   1.000
_cell.angle_alpha   90.00
_cell.angle_beta   90.00
_cell.angle_gamma   90.00
#
_symmetry.space_group_name_H-M   'P 1'
#
loop_
_entity.id
_entity.type
_entity.pdbx_description
1 polymer ?
#
loop_
_entity_poly.entity_id
_entity_poly.type
_entity_poly.pdbx_seq_one_letter_code
_entity_poly.pdbx_strand_id
1 'polypeptide(L)'
;MTNDNLLNRLRKNRQRTVVPKRDDALVAPTSEAQTGERLDGSVQNDLQPDERDNTEPATSSTNATLEQLKAELAKFPSTRRRSAIVLEEEIDQKLTRFCKERGVTVETFLEAVWEVASDDEMLLEQIVRSAKHRYISRKEAGRLRRLITMLSKT
;
A
#
# COMPACT_ATOMS: atom_id res chain seq x y z
N MET A 1 -22.54 28.07 4.84
CA MET A 1 -21.07 28.21 4.95
C MET A 1 -20.64 27.96 6.39
N THR A 2 -20.32 26.72 6.81
CA THR A 2 -19.87 26.44 8.21
C THR A 2 -19.19 25.07 8.42
N ASN A 3 -18.59 24.43 7.39
CA ASN A 3 -17.87 23.15 7.59
C ASN A 3 -16.34 23.29 7.77
N ASP A 4 -15.76 24.46 7.46
CA ASP A 4 -14.30 24.66 7.55
C ASP A 4 -13.77 24.74 9.00
N ASN A 5 -14.63 25.07 9.97
CA ASN A 5 -14.21 25.23 11.36
C ASN A 5 -13.94 23.90 12.08
N LEU A 6 -14.61 22.82 11.67
CA LEU A 6 -14.51 21.51 12.34
C LEU A 6 -13.21 20.79 11.94
N LEU A 7 -12.86 20.85 10.65
CA LEU A 7 -11.61 20.29 10.13
C LEU A 7 -10.37 21.00 10.68
N ASN A 8 -10.45 22.32 10.89
CA ASN A 8 -9.35 23.08 11.48
C ASN A 8 -9.12 22.76 12.96
N ARG A 9 -10.18 22.48 13.74
CA ARG A 9 -10.03 22.01 15.12
C ARG A 9 -9.37 20.63 15.18
N LEU A 10 -9.74 19.73 14.27
CA LEU A 10 -9.18 18.37 14.22
C LEU A 10 -7.69 18.35 13.83
N ARG A 11 -7.26 19.30 12.99
CA ARG A 11 -5.83 19.47 12.64
C ARG A 11 -4.99 20.01 13.81
N LYS A 12 -5.54 20.91 14.63
CA LYS A 12 -4.85 21.49 15.79
C LYS A 12 -4.68 20.50 16.95
N ASN A 13 -5.62 19.57 17.13
CA ASN A 13 -5.58 18.59 18.23
C ASN A 13 -4.74 17.33 17.92
N ARG A 14 -4.08 17.25 16.76
CA ARG A 14 -3.17 16.14 16.45
C ARG A 14 -1.82 16.38 17.13
N GLN A 15 -1.60 15.79 18.30
CA GLN A 15 -0.26 15.58 18.83
C GLN A 15 0.44 14.54 17.96
N ARG A 16 1.33 15.01 17.08
CA ARG A 16 2.19 14.11 16.31
C ARG A 16 3.49 13.92 17.08
N THR A 17 3.90 12.66 17.21
CA THR A 17 5.23 12.32 17.68
C THR A 17 6.25 12.96 16.74
N VAL A 18 7.08 13.86 17.28
CA VAL A 18 8.14 14.52 16.51
C VAL A 18 9.34 13.59 16.51
N VAL A 19 9.63 13.01 15.34
CA VAL A 19 10.83 12.20 15.16
C VAL A 19 12.03 13.16 15.03
N PRO A 20 13.06 13.02 15.88
CA PRO A 20 14.30 13.77 15.71
C PRO A 20 14.87 13.54 14.32
N LYS A 21 15.39 14.58 13.69
CA LYS A 21 16.08 14.41 12.41
C LYS A 21 17.31 13.56 12.63
N ARG A 22 17.53 12.58 11.75
CA ARG A 22 18.75 11.78 11.75
C ARG A 22 19.89 12.63 11.21
N ASP A 23 20.95 12.78 12.00
CA ASP A 23 22.18 13.39 11.52
C ASP A 23 22.95 12.35 10.68
N ASP A 24 22.99 12.56 9.37
CA ASP A 24 23.70 11.71 8.39
C ASP A 24 25.17 12.14 8.20
N ALA A 25 25.79 12.76 9.20
CA ALA A 25 27.18 13.18 9.13
C ALA A 25 28.12 11.97 9.32
N LEU A 26 28.80 11.55 8.25
CA LEU A 26 29.81 10.46 8.27
C LEU A 26 31.20 10.92 8.76
N VAL A 27 31.37 12.16 9.21
CA VAL A 27 32.63 12.69 9.74
C VAL A 27 32.33 13.71 10.84
N ALA A 28 32.87 13.51 12.04
CA ALA A 28 32.77 14.46 13.15
C ALA A 28 33.63 15.70 12.86
N PRO A 29 33.09 16.94 12.98
CA PRO A 29 33.93 18.12 13.08
C PRO A 29 34.50 18.19 14.50
N THR A 30 35.78 17.86 14.62
CA THR A 30 36.57 18.11 15.81
C THR A 30 36.63 19.62 16.07
N SER A 31 36.12 20.06 17.22
CA SER A 31 36.43 21.36 17.80
C SER A 31 36.29 21.27 19.32
N GLU A 32 37.44 21.11 19.96
CA GLU A 32 37.65 21.30 21.38
C GLU A 32 37.53 22.81 21.70
N ALA A 33 36.73 23.17 22.71
CA ALA A 33 37.08 24.11 23.79
C ALA A 33 35.85 24.45 24.66
N GLN A 34 35.93 24.04 25.95
CA GLN A 34 35.75 24.83 27.19
C GLN A 34 34.53 25.80 27.27
N THR A 35 33.69 25.88 28.31
CA THR A 35 33.88 25.81 29.77
C THR A 35 32.50 25.91 30.46
N GLY A 36 32.32 25.23 31.61
CA GLY A 36 31.64 25.82 32.78
C GLY A 36 30.16 25.52 33.09
N GLU A 37 29.94 24.66 34.10
CA GLU A 37 29.02 24.82 35.26
C GLU A 37 27.48 24.89 35.04
N ARG A 38 26.56 24.19 35.75
CA ARG A 38 26.52 23.51 37.07
C ARG A 38 25.22 22.65 37.20
N LEU A 39 25.34 21.51 37.94
CA LEU A 39 24.48 20.90 39.00
C LEU A 39 22.93 20.79 38.79
N ASP A 40 22.18 19.74 39.17
CA ASP A 40 22.28 18.80 40.31
C ASP A 40 21.25 17.64 40.20
N GLY A 41 21.47 16.52 40.92
CA GLY A 41 20.46 15.52 41.34
C GLY A 41 20.53 14.11 40.71
N SER A 42 21.40 13.20 41.17
CA SER A 42 21.12 12.08 42.15
C SER A 42 20.11 11.03 41.65
N VAL A 43 20.35 9.70 41.62
CA VAL A 43 20.74 8.77 42.71
C VAL A 43 21.39 7.50 42.13
N GLN A 44 22.35 6.96 42.87
CA GLN A 44 23.09 5.70 42.67
C GLN A 44 22.21 4.44 42.70
N ASN A 45 22.61 3.39 41.97
CA ASN A 45 22.73 2.08 42.62
C ASN A 45 23.76 1.20 41.90
N ASP A 46 24.87 0.97 42.60
CA ASP A 46 25.85 -0.09 42.37
C ASP A 46 25.20 -1.47 42.46
N LEU A 47 25.50 -2.35 41.51
CA LEU A 47 25.63 -3.79 41.71
C LEU A 47 26.55 -4.34 40.61
N GLN A 48 27.64 -4.96 41.06
CA GLN A 48 28.78 -5.48 40.30
C GLN A 48 28.44 -6.74 39.45
N PRO A 49 29.37 -7.18 38.57
CA PRO A 49 29.10 -8.00 37.41
C PRO A 49 29.15 -9.50 37.70
N ASP A 50 28.29 -10.27 37.02
CA ASP A 50 28.48 -11.71 36.83
C ASP A 50 28.65 -11.99 35.33
N GLU A 51 29.91 -12.23 34.94
CA GLU A 51 30.24 -12.91 33.69
C GLU A 51 29.89 -14.39 33.84
N ARG A 52 28.88 -14.88 33.10
CA ARG A 52 28.89 -16.24 32.53
C ARG A 52 28.24 -16.25 31.15
N ASP A 53 29.14 -16.37 30.19
CA ASP A 53 28.99 -17.03 28.90
C ASP A 53 27.86 -18.08 28.85
N ASN A 54 26.91 -17.86 27.95
CA ASN A 54 26.38 -18.94 27.12
C ASN A 54 25.75 -18.37 25.86
N THR A 55 26.54 -18.44 24.80
CA THR A 55 26.12 -18.34 23.41
C THR A 55 25.18 -19.50 23.08
N GLU A 56 23.88 -19.23 22.92
CA GLU A 56 22.98 -20.09 22.13
C GLU A 56 22.21 -19.25 21.10
N PRO A 57 22.21 -19.63 19.82
CA PRO A 57 21.61 -18.84 18.77
C PRO A 57 20.11 -19.12 18.72
N ALA A 58 19.29 -18.16 19.17
CA ALA A 58 17.84 -18.16 18.99
C ALA A 58 17.38 -18.02 17.52
N THR A 59 18.21 -18.38 16.54
CA THR A 59 17.95 -18.28 15.09
C THR A 59 17.52 -19.59 14.45
N SER A 60 17.72 -20.74 15.11
CA SER A 60 17.41 -22.07 14.57
C SER A 60 15.90 -22.30 14.37
N SER A 61 15.08 -21.97 15.36
CA SER A 61 13.62 -22.19 15.32
C SER A 61 12.93 -21.31 14.27
N THR A 62 13.38 -20.07 14.13
CA THR A 62 12.83 -19.10 13.17
C THR A 62 13.11 -19.50 11.72
N ASN A 63 14.29 -20.05 11.45
CA ASN A 63 14.67 -20.53 10.11
C ASN A 63 13.88 -21.77 9.69
N ALA A 64 13.68 -22.74 10.59
CA ALA A 64 12.85 -23.91 10.33
C ALA A 64 11.39 -23.53 10.01
N THR A 65 10.86 -22.54 10.73
CA THR A 65 9.50 -22.03 10.51
C THR A 65 9.38 -21.30 9.17
N LEU A 66 10.41 -20.56 8.75
CA LEU A 66 10.46 -19.86 7.46
C LEU A 66 10.49 -20.85 6.28
N GLU A 67 11.27 -21.92 6.38
CA GLU A 67 11.34 -22.96 5.35
C GLU A 67 9.99 -23.70 5.19
N GLN A 68 9.31 -23.98 6.30
CA GLN A 68 7.96 -24.55 6.28
C GLN A 68 6.95 -23.62 5.59
N LEU A 69 6.97 -22.32 5.90
CA LEU A 69 6.10 -21.32 5.25
C LEU A 69 6.39 -21.18 3.75
N LYS A 70 7.66 -21.26 3.33
CA LYS A 70 8.04 -21.26 1.90
C LYS A 70 7.54 -22.51 1.18
N ALA A 71 7.66 -23.68 1.81
CA ALA A 71 7.17 -24.94 1.25
C ALA A 71 5.64 -24.96 1.13
N GLU A 72 4.93 -24.34 2.08
CA GLU A 72 3.49 -24.19 2.03
C GLU A 72 3.06 -23.19 0.95
N LEU A 73 3.74 -22.04 0.85
CA LEU A 73 3.48 -21.04 -0.18
C LEU A 73 3.65 -21.59 -1.60
N ALA A 74 4.62 -22.50 -1.81
CA ALA A 74 4.87 -23.13 -3.10
C ALA A 74 3.69 -23.97 -3.63
N LYS A 75 2.71 -24.31 -2.78
CA LYS A 75 1.48 -25.00 -3.19
C LYS A 75 0.48 -24.08 -3.89
N PHE A 76 0.60 -22.78 -3.71
CA PHE A 76 -0.32 -21.79 -4.27
C PHE A 76 0.21 -21.21 -5.60
N PRO A 77 -0.67 -20.84 -6.55
CA PRO A 77 -0.25 -20.21 -7.79
C PRO A 77 0.42 -18.86 -7.51
N SER A 78 1.49 -18.57 -8.27
CA SER A 78 2.20 -17.30 -8.14
C SER A 78 1.40 -16.15 -8.74
N THR A 79 1.38 -15.00 -8.06
CA THR A 79 0.67 -13.81 -8.52
C THR A 79 1.62 -12.85 -9.24
N ARG A 80 1.16 -12.20 -10.32
CA ARG A 80 1.93 -11.20 -11.08
C ARG A 80 1.15 -9.90 -11.22
N ARG A 81 1.78 -8.78 -10.85
CA ARG A 81 1.23 -7.44 -11.09
C ARG A 81 1.38 -7.07 -12.58
N ARG A 82 0.27 -6.84 -13.27
CA ARG A 82 0.26 -6.49 -14.70
C ARG A 82 -0.70 -5.36 -15.07
N SER A 83 -1.65 -4.98 -14.21
CA SER A 83 -2.86 -4.28 -14.65
C SER A 83 -2.91 -2.81 -14.25
N ALA A 84 -2.78 -1.93 -15.25
CA ALA A 84 -3.31 -0.57 -15.22
C ALA A 84 -4.69 -0.58 -15.93
N ILE A 85 -5.71 -1.12 -15.28
CA ILE A 85 -7.06 -1.22 -15.84
C ILE A 85 -7.82 0.08 -15.55
N VAL A 86 -8.43 0.66 -16.58
CA VAL A 86 -9.31 1.82 -16.46
C VAL A 86 -10.74 1.43 -16.83
N LEU A 87 -11.63 1.52 -15.84
CA LEU A 87 -13.05 1.24 -15.98
C LEU A 87 -13.87 2.52 -16.13
N GLU A 88 -15.09 2.38 -16.63
CA GLU A 88 -16.08 3.47 -16.57
C GLU A 88 -16.53 3.64 -15.13
N GLU A 89 -16.73 4.88 -14.69
CA GLU A 89 -16.98 5.22 -13.28
C GLU A 89 -18.18 4.45 -12.70
N GLU A 90 -19.31 4.43 -13.39
CA GLU A 90 -20.49 3.71 -12.90
C GLU A 90 -20.25 2.21 -12.75
N ILE A 91 -19.44 1.63 -13.64
CA ILE A 91 -19.15 0.21 -13.65
C ILE A 91 -18.17 -0.13 -12.54
N ASP A 92 -17.15 0.70 -12.36
CA ASP A 92 -16.19 0.59 -11.27
C ASP A 92 -16.87 0.64 -9.90
N GLN A 93 -17.79 1.59 -9.69
CA GLN A 93 -18.56 1.72 -8.46
C GLN A 93 -19.41 0.47 -8.19
N LYS A 94 -20.17 0.01 -9.20
CA LYS A 94 -21.02 -1.19 -9.09
C LYS A 94 -20.20 -2.45 -8.84
N LEU A 95 -19.10 -2.62 -9.57
CA LEU A 95 -18.22 -3.78 -9.46
C LEU A 95 -17.52 -3.81 -8.10
N THR A 96 -16.98 -2.68 -7.66
CA THR A 96 -16.33 -2.54 -6.35
C THR A 96 -17.30 -2.86 -5.22
N ARG A 97 -18.53 -2.34 -5.29
CA ARG A 97 -19.58 -2.66 -4.31
C ARG A 97 -19.93 -4.14 -4.32
N PHE A 98 -20.15 -4.72 -5.49
CA PHE A 98 -20.45 -6.14 -5.64
C PHE A 98 -19.38 -7.04 -5.02
N CYS A 99 -18.11 -6.72 -5.29
CA CYS A 99 -16.96 -7.47 -4.77
C CYS A 99 -16.84 -7.32 -3.26
N LYS A 100 -16.99 -6.09 -2.74
CA LYS A 100 -16.94 -5.80 -1.30
C LYS A 100 -18.02 -6.54 -0.52
N GLU A 101 -19.25 -6.59 -1.03
CA GLU A 101 -20.36 -7.30 -0.40
C GLU A 101 -20.12 -8.82 -0.32
N ARG A 102 -19.28 -9.37 -1.21
CA ARG A 102 -18.96 -10.81 -1.28
C ARG A 102 -17.59 -11.17 -0.71
N GLY A 103 -16.83 -10.18 -0.21
CA GLY A 103 -15.49 -10.41 0.34
C GLY A 103 -14.46 -10.86 -0.71
N VAL A 104 -14.67 -10.52 -1.99
CA VAL A 104 -13.73 -10.81 -3.09
C VAL A 104 -13.07 -9.52 -3.58
N THR A 105 -11.95 -9.65 -4.29
CA THR A 105 -11.31 -8.51 -4.96
C THR A 105 -11.72 -8.45 -6.43
N VAL A 106 -11.53 -7.30 -7.06
CA VAL A 106 -11.87 -7.16 -8.50
C VAL A 106 -10.98 -8.07 -9.35
N GLU A 107 -9.72 -8.24 -8.98
CA GLU A 107 -8.76 -9.12 -9.67
C GLU A 107 -9.20 -10.58 -9.62
N THR A 108 -9.48 -11.10 -8.42
CA THR A 108 -9.94 -12.49 -8.23
C THR A 108 -11.29 -12.73 -8.88
N PHE A 109 -12.17 -11.73 -8.89
CA PHE A 109 -13.43 -11.80 -9.64
C PHE A 109 -13.20 -11.89 -11.16
N LEU A 110 -12.27 -11.11 -11.72
CA LEU A 110 -11.96 -11.17 -13.15
C LEU A 110 -11.30 -12.50 -13.54
N GLU A 111 -10.45 -13.07 -12.69
CA GLU A 111 -9.88 -14.41 -12.86
C GLU A 111 -10.99 -15.46 -12.92
N ALA A 112 -11.89 -15.46 -11.93
CA ALA A 112 -13.02 -16.40 -11.89
C ALA A 112 -13.97 -16.23 -13.08
N VAL A 113 -14.26 -15.00 -13.51
CA VAL A 113 -15.09 -14.74 -14.69
C VAL A 113 -14.43 -15.28 -15.96
N TRP A 114 -13.10 -15.13 -16.09
CA TRP A 114 -12.38 -15.68 -17.23
C TRP A 114 -12.46 -17.20 -17.26
N GLU A 115 -12.19 -17.88 -16.14
CA GLU A 115 -12.28 -19.34 -16.05
C GLU A 115 -13.67 -19.86 -16.42
N VAL A 116 -14.72 -19.28 -15.84
CA VAL A 116 -16.11 -19.68 -16.13
C VAL A 116 -16.49 -19.39 -17.58
N ALA A 117 -16.11 -18.22 -18.11
CA ALA A 117 -16.43 -17.87 -19.48
C ALA A 117 -15.64 -18.68 -20.51
N SER A 118 -14.43 -19.15 -20.18
CA SER A 118 -13.63 -19.96 -21.11
C SER A 118 -14.21 -21.35 -21.37
N ASP A 119 -15.06 -21.85 -20.47
CA ASP A 119 -15.71 -23.15 -20.61
C ASP A 119 -17.01 -23.10 -21.45
N ASP A 120 -17.60 -21.91 -21.65
CA ASP A 120 -18.82 -21.70 -22.43
C ASP A 120 -18.59 -20.71 -23.59
N GLU A 121 -18.43 -21.24 -24.80
CA GLU A 121 -18.18 -20.46 -26.01
C GLU A 121 -19.29 -19.43 -26.30
N MET A 122 -20.56 -19.75 -26.00
CA MET A 122 -21.66 -18.81 -26.26
C MET A 122 -21.59 -17.61 -25.31
N LEU A 123 -21.33 -17.88 -24.03
CA LEU A 123 -21.13 -16.84 -23.02
C LEU A 123 -19.91 -15.98 -23.38
N LEU A 124 -18.80 -16.60 -23.79
CA LEU A 124 -17.58 -15.90 -24.19
C LEU A 124 -17.84 -15.00 -25.40
N GLU A 125 -18.54 -15.48 -26.42
CA GLU A 125 -18.88 -14.70 -27.62
C GLU A 125 -19.74 -13.47 -27.25
N GLN A 126 -20.71 -13.66 -26.35
CA GLN A 126 -21.54 -12.57 -25.84
C GLN A 126 -20.71 -11.51 -25.09
N ILE A 127 -19.79 -11.95 -24.23
CA ILE A 127 -18.86 -11.05 -23.52
C ILE A 127 -18.00 -10.27 -24.52
N VAL A 128 -17.42 -10.95 -25.51
CA VAL A 128 -16.57 -10.33 -26.55
C VAL A 128 -17.35 -9.31 -27.38
N ARG A 129 -18.60 -9.63 -27.76
CA ARG A 129 -19.47 -8.71 -28.50
C ARG A 129 -19.76 -7.44 -27.69
N SER A 130 -20.11 -7.60 -26.42
CA SER A 130 -20.33 -6.49 -25.49
C SER A 130 -19.07 -5.64 -25.29
N ALA A 131 -17.91 -6.28 -25.14
CA ALA A 131 -16.62 -5.61 -25.00
C ALA A 131 -16.26 -4.78 -26.24
N LYS A 132 -16.46 -5.33 -27.46
CA LYS A 132 -16.26 -4.60 -28.73
C LYS A 132 -17.14 -3.36 -28.82
N HIS A 133 -18.41 -3.48 -28.45
CA HIS A 133 -19.33 -2.34 -28.45
C HIS A 133 -18.86 -1.23 -27.49
N ARG A 134 -18.44 -1.57 -26.27
CA ARG A 134 -17.89 -0.60 -25.30
C ARG A 134 -16.59 0.04 -25.79
N TYR A 135 -15.71 -0.73 -26.44
CA TYR A 135 -14.48 -0.20 -27.00
C TYR A 135 -14.75 0.91 -28.03
N ILE A 136 -15.72 0.70 -28.93
CA ILE A 136 -16.12 1.70 -29.92
C ILE A 136 -16.68 2.95 -29.23
N SER A 137 -17.60 2.78 -28.28
CA SER A 137 -18.16 3.90 -27.50
C SER A 137 -17.08 4.73 -26.79
N ARG A 138 -16.09 4.06 -26.18
CA ARG A 138 -14.95 4.75 -25.54
C ARG A 138 -14.10 5.54 -26.53
N LYS A 139 -13.88 5.01 -27.74
CA LYS A 139 -13.14 5.69 -28.82
C LYS A 139 -13.87 6.97 -29.26
N GLU A 140 -15.19 6.90 -29.41
CA GLU A 140 -16.02 8.05 -29.76
C GLU A 140 -16.03 9.10 -28.64
N ALA A 141 -16.19 8.69 -27.39
CA ALA A 141 -16.11 9.59 -26.24
C ALA A 141 -14.73 10.29 -26.14
N GLY A 142 -13.65 9.58 -26.48
CA GLY A 142 -12.30 10.17 -26.60
C GLY A 142 -12.22 11.23 -27.71
N ARG A 143 -12.79 10.95 -28.89
CA ARG A 143 -12.87 11.90 -30.01
C ARG A 143 -13.65 13.15 -29.62
N LEU A 144 -14.81 12.98 -29.00
CA LEU A 144 -15.66 14.09 -28.56
C LEU A 144 -14.96 14.97 -27.52
N ARG A 145 -14.32 14.36 -26.50
CA ARG A 145 -13.52 15.10 -25.51
C ARG A 145 -12.44 15.96 -26.17
N ARG A 146 -11.70 15.40 -27.14
CA ARG A 146 -10.70 16.14 -27.91
C ARG A 146 -11.31 17.31 -28.67
N LEU A 147 -12.45 17.12 -29.36
CA LEU A 147 -13.14 18.18 -30.10
C LEU A 147 -13.59 19.31 -29.15
N ILE A 148 -14.20 18.96 -28.01
CA ILE A 148 -14.60 19.94 -26.99
C ILE A 148 -13.40 20.76 -26.54
N THR A 149 -12.29 20.11 -26.19
CA THR A 149 -11.07 20.82 -25.75
C THR A 149 -10.49 21.75 -26.81
N MET A 150 -10.58 21.40 -28.10
CA MET A 150 -10.11 22.27 -29.19
C MET A 150 -10.99 23.51 -29.34
N LEU A 151 -12.31 23.34 -29.27
CA LEU A 151 -13.26 24.45 -29.40
C LEU A 151 -13.28 25.37 -28.17
N SER A 152 -13.08 24.82 -26.97
CA SER A 152 -13.11 25.59 -25.72
C SER A 152 -11.83 26.39 -25.44
N LYS A 153 -10.76 26.16 -26.19
CA LYS A 153 -9.46 26.88 -26.08
C LYS A 153 -9.35 28.06 -27.06
N THR A 154 -10.39 28.29 -27.85
CA THR A 154 -10.53 29.48 -28.71
C THR A 154 -11.30 30.54 -27.96
#